data_AF-A0A161M7F1-F1
#
_entry.id   AF-A0A161M7F1-F1
#
_cell.length_a   1.000
_cell.length_b   1.000
_cell.length_c   1.000
_cell.angle_alpha   90.00
_cell.angle_beta   90.00
_cell.angle_gamma   90.00
#
_symmetry.space_group_name_H-M   'P 1'
#
loop_
_entity.id
_entity.type
_entity.pdbx_description
1 polymer ?
#
loop_
_entity_poly.entity_id
_entity_poly.type
_entity_poly.pdbx_seq_one_letter_code
_entity_poly.pdbx_strand_id
1 'polypeptide(L)'
;KILINYYQDRGYFEELINLLEAALGLERAHMGMFTELAILYSKYKPAKMREHLELFWSRVNIPKVLRAAEQAHLWAELVFLYDKYEEYDNAVSAMMNHPTEAWREGHFKDIITKVANIELYYKAIQFYLDYKPLLLNDILLVLAPRMDHTRAVNFFSKVNHLQLVKPYLRSVQSLNNKAINEALNNLLIEEEDFQGVRTSIDAFDNFDNIVLAQKLEKHELIEFRRIAAYLYKGNNRWKQSVQLCKKDRLFKDAMEYAAESKSSEVAEDLLAWFLDKGNHDCFAACLFQCYDLLHPDVILELAWRHNIIDFAMPYIIQVIREYITKVDKLEEAEARRLEERAEQDHKPMMMPEPQLMLTAGPGMMAPGFSPAYPNTYTTPGMPYQGYGM
;
A
#
# COMPACT_ATOMS: atom_id res chain seq x y z
N LYS A 1 -24.18 30.95 -48.77
CA LYS A 1 -25.56 30.75 -48.25
C LYS A 1 -26.61 30.95 -49.33
N ILE A 2 -26.71 32.11 -50.00
CA ILE A 2 -27.72 32.36 -51.06
C ILE A 2 -27.64 31.31 -52.20
N LEU A 3 -26.42 31.00 -52.68
CA LEU A 3 -26.21 29.97 -53.71
C LEU A 3 -26.63 28.56 -53.26
N ILE A 4 -26.39 28.22 -52.00
CA ILE A 4 -26.65 26.87 -51.46
C ILE A 4 -28.15 26.66 -51.29
N ASN A 5 -28.86 27.65 -50.75
CA ASN A 5 -30.31 27.58 -50.61
C ASN A 5 -30.99 27.44 -51.97
N TYR A 6 -30.54 28.20 -52.99
CA TYR A 6 -31.11 28.12 -54.34
C TYR A 6 -30.95 26.73 -54.99
N TYR A 7 -29.80 26.08 -54.79
CA TYR A 7 -29.58 24.72 -55.28
C TYR A 7 -30.33 23.65 -54.46
N GLN A 8 -30.45 23.86 -53.14
CA GLN A 8 -31.19 22.97 -52.25
C GLN A 8 -32.70 23.00 -52.52
N ASP A 9 -33.29 24.18 -52.71
CA ASP A 9 -34.72 24.36 -53.00
C ASP A 9 -35.13 23.69 -54.30
N ARG A 10 -34.19 23.50 -55.23
CA ARG A 10 -34.40 22.86 -56.54
C ARG A 10 -33.98 21.39 -56.59
N GLY A 11 -33.42 20.85 -55.50
CA GLY A 11 -32.99 19.46 -55.43
C GLY A 11 -31.75 19.08 -56.25
N TYR A 12 -30.95 20.04 -56.71
CA TYR A 12 -29.72 19.76 -57.47
C TYR A 12 -28.51 19.57 -56.54
N PHE A 13 -28.56 18.58 -55.65
CA PHE A 13 -27.53 18.35 -54.64
C PHE A 13 -26.25 17.69 -55.20
N GLU A 14 -26.36 16.80 -56.17
CA GLU A 14 -25.21 16.13 -56.81
C GLU A 14 -24.31 17.12 -57.55
N GLU A 15 -24.91 17.99 -58.37
CA GLU A 15 -24.18 19.01 -59.12
C GLU A 15 -23.53 20.06 -58.20
N LEU A 16 -24.19 20.39 -57.08
CA LEU A 16 -23.63 21.28 -56.08
C LEU A 16 -22.40 20.67 -55.39
N ILE A 17 -22.45 19.38 -55.05
CA ILE A 17 -21.32 18.66 -54.45
C ILE A 17 -20.14 18.63 -55.43
N ASN A 18 -20.38 18.25 -56.69
CA ASN A 18 -19.32 18.18 -57.72
C ASN A 18 -18.70 19.56 -57.99
N LEU A 19 -19.53 20.61 -58.04
CA LEU A 19 -19.05 21.99 -58.20
C LEU A 19 -18.15 22.42 -57.03
N LEU A 20 -18.54 22.10 -55.79
CA LEU A 20 -17.74 22.40 -54.62
C LEU A 20 -16.44 21.57 -54.61
N GLU A 21 -16.48 20.26 -54.91
CA GLU A 21 -15.29 19.41 -55.03
C GLU A 21 -14.24 20.00 -55.98
N ALA A 22 -14.66 20.50 -57.16
CA ALA A 22 -13.77 21.16 -58.09
C ALA A 22 -13.27 22.53 -57.57
N ALA A 23 -14.14 23.29 -56.92
CA ALA A 23 -13.81 24.62 -56.40
C ALA A 23 -12.87 24.59 -55.18
N LEU A 24 -12.80 23.46 -54.46
CA LEU A 24 -11.84 23.24 -53.37
C LEU A 24 -10.37 23.21 -53.85
N GLY A 25 -10.13 22.84 -55.12
CA GLY A 25 -8.79 22.81 -55.73
C GLY A 25 -8.27 24.18 -56.19
N LEU A 26 -9.08 25.24 -56.10
CA LEU A 26 -8.70 26.58 -56.53
C LEU A 26 -7.92 27.33 -55.43
N GLU A 27 -6.94 28.16 -55.82
CA GLU A 27 -6.11 28.96 -54.89
C GLU A 27 -6.92 29.90 -53.98
N ARG A 28 -8.14 30.27 -54.37
CA ARG A 28 -9.04 31.16 -53.61
C ARG A 28 -10.08 30.41 -52.76
N ALA A 29 -9.86 29.13 -52.45
CA ALA A 29 -10.75 28.36 -51.59
C ALA A 29 -10.76 28.91 -50.15
N HIS A 30 -11.95 29.21 -49.63
CA HIS A 30 -12.14 29.76 -48.27
C HIS A 30 -12.83 28.76 -47.34
N MET A 31 -12.64 28.91 -46.03
CA MET A 31 -13.17 28.01 -44.96
C MET A 31 -14.67 27.70 -45.10
N GLY A 32 -15.46 28.66 -45.59
CA GLY A 32 -16.89 28.49 -45.84
C GLY A 32 -17.21 27.37 -46.82
N MET A 33 -16.38 27.15 -47.85
CA MET A 33 -16.58 26.10 -48.86
C MET A 33 -16.43 24.70 -48.26
N PHE A 34 -15.38 24.49 -47.47
CA PHE A 34 -15.13 23.22 -46.77
C PHE A 34 -16.25 22.90 -45.76
N THR A 35 -16.75 23.93 -45.07
CA THR A 35 -17.82 23.79 -44.07
C THR A 35 -19.16 23.44 -44.72
N GLU A 36 -19.53 24.12 -45.80
CA GLU A 36 -20.80 23.85 -46.47
C GLU A 36 -20.76 22.53 -47.25
N LEU A 37 -19.62 22.15 -47.80
CA LEU A 37 -19.42 20.83 -48.41
C LEU A 37 -19.59 19.70 -47.37
N ALA A 38 -19.01 19.86 -46.17
CA ALA A 38 -19.21 18.90 -45.06
C ALA A 38 -20.69 18.76 -44.66
N ILE A 39 -21.45 19.86 -44.63
CA ILE A 39 -22.90 19.82 -44.37
C ILE A 39 -23.63 19.04 -45.46
N LEU A 40 -23.26 19.19 -46.73
CA LEU A 40 -23.85 18.43 -47.83
C LEU A 40 -23.48 16.94 -47.76
N TYR A 41 -22.22 16.61 -47.49
CA TYR A 41 -21.79 15.22 -47.32
C TYR A 41 -22.50 14.54 -46.16
N SER A 42 -22.71 15.23 -45.04
CA SER A 42 -23.44 14.66 -43.90
C SER A 42 -24.85 14.19 -44.26
N LYS A 43 -25.54 14.90 -45.17
CA LYS A 43 -26.92 14.61 -45.55
C LYS A 43 -27.06 13.62 -46.70
N TYR A 44 -26.17 13.69 -47.70
CA TYR A 44 -26.35 13.00 -48.98
C TYR A 44 -25.30 11.93 -49.27
N LYS A 45 -24.07 12.06 -48.76
CA LYS A 45 -22.97 11.10 -48.99
C LYS A 45 -22.12 10.85 -47.73
N PRO A 46 -22.63 10.09 -46.76
CA PRO A 46 -21.90 9.74 -45.53
C PRO A 46 -20.52 9.12 -45.77
N ALA A 47 -20.38 8.26 -46.79
CA ALA A 47 -19.13 7.55 -47.07
C ALA A 47 -17.94 8.50 -47.38
N LYS A 48 -18.19 9.60 -48.09
CA LYS A 48 -17.16 10.61 -48.42
C LYS A 48 -16.92 11.60 -47.28
N MET A 49 -17.84 11.71 -46.33
CA MET A 49 -17.76 12.67 -45.23
C MET A 49 -16.49 12.46 -44.41
N ARG A 50 -16.14 11.21 -44.13
CA ARG A 50 -14.97 10.86 -43.33
C ARG A 50 -13.66 11.30 -43.98
N GLU A 51 -13.47 10.95 -45.25
CA GLU A 51 -12.26 11.31 -46.01
C GLU A 51 -12.08 12.84 -46.09
N HIS A 52 -13.20 13.56 -46.32
CA HIS A 52 -13.20 15.02 -46.36
C HIS A 52 -12.75 15.63 -45.02
N LEU A 53 -13.28 15.12 -43.90
CA LEU A 53 -12.90 15.60 -42.58
C LEU A 53 -11.44 15.26 -42.24
N GLU A 54 -10.97 14.08 -42.60
CA GLU A 54 -9.59 13.64 -42.33
C GLU A 54 -8.57 14.54 -43.04
N LEU A 55 -8.88 15.00 -44.26
CA LEU A 55 -8.01 15.89 -45.03
C LEU A 55 -8.16 17.38 -44.65
N PHE A 56 -9.37 17.84 -44.33
CA PHE A 56 -9.68 19.28 -44.27
C PHE A 56 -10.20 19.80 -42.93
N TRP A 57 -10.08 19.03 -41.83
CA TRP A 57 -10.53 19.46 -40.50
C TRP A 57 -9.94 20.79 -40.02
N SER A 58 -8.71 21.16 -40.43
CA SER A 58 -8.08 22.43 -40.02
C SER A 58 -8.69 23.67 -40.68
N ARG A 59 -9.40 23.50 -41.80
CA ARG A 59 -9.99 24.58 -42.61
C ARG A 59 -11.51 24.60 -42.57
N VAL A 60 -12.11 23.98 -41.55
CA VAL A 60 -13.55 23.84 -41.39
C VAL A 60 -14.05 24.52 -40.12
N ASN A 61 -15.28 25.01 -40.12
CA ASN A 61 -15.93 25.47 -38.89
C ASN A 61 -16.51 24.28 -38.11
N ILE A 62 -15.74 23.80 -37.13
CA ILE A 62 -16.05 22.58 -36.38
C ILE A 62 -17.42 22.65 -35.65
N PRO A 63 -17.77 23.70 -34.87
CA PRO A 63 -19.07 23.77 -34.18
C PRO A 63 -20.28 23.67 -35.12
N LYS A 64 -20.18 24.25 -36.32
CA LYS A 64 -21.27 24.19 -37.30
C LYS A 64 -21.40 22.79 -37.92
N VAL A 65 -20.28 22.15 -38.23
CA VAL A 65 -20.27 20.80 -38.78
C VAL A 65 -20.70 19.77 -37.74
N LEU A 66 -20.33 19.93 -36.47
CA LEU A 66 -20.78 19.06 -35.37
C LEU A 66 -22.31 18.97 -35.30
N ARG A 67 -23.02 20.10 -35.32
CA ARG A 67 -24.50 20.10 -35.33
C ARG A 67 -25.08 19.40 -36.55
N ALA A 68 -24.44 19.54 -37.72
CA ALA A 68 -24.89 18.88 -38.93
C ALA A 68 -24.62 17.36 -38.89
N ALA A 69 -23.48 16.94 -38.35
CA ALA A 69 -23.13 15.54 -38.16
C ALA A 69 -24.02 14.86 -37.10
N GLU A 70 -24.39 15.57 -36.03
CA GLU A 70 -25.33 15.11 -35.00
C GLU A 70 -26.74 14.91 -35.58
N GLN A 71 -27.22 15.86 -36.40
CA GLN A 71 -28.49 15.72 -37.13
C GLN A 71 -28.51 14.57 -38.13
N ALA A 72 -27.35 14.21 -38.68
CA ALA A 72 -27.19 13.11 -39.63
C ALA A 72 -26.82 11.77 -38.97
N HIS A 73 -26.68 11.74 -37.64
CA HIS A 73 -26.28 10.55 -36.87
C HIS A 73 -24.99 9.88 -37.36
N LEU A 74 -24.00 10.68 -37.79
CA LEU A 74 -22.71 10.18 -38.25
C LEU A 74 -21.71 10.07 -37.09
N TRP A 75 -21.88 9.05 -36.26
CA TRP A 75 -21.17 8.94 -34.97
C TRP A 75 -19.66 8.74 -35.11
N ALA A 76 -19.19 8.01 -36.13
CA ALA A 76 -17.76 7.79 -36.36
C ALA A 76 -17.03 9.11 -36.72
N GLU A 77 -17.64 9.91 -37.59
CA GLU A 77 -17.14 11.20 -38.04
C GLU A 77 -17.29 12.27 -36.96
N LEU A 78 -18.40 12.25 -36.22
CA LEU A 78 -18.68 13.16 -35.12
C LEU A 78 -17.69 12.97 -33.97
N VAL A 79 -17.35 11.72 -33.63
CA VAL A 79 -16.32 11.41 -32.63
C VAL A 79 -14.94 11.87 -33.08
N PHE A 80 -14.60 11.74 -34.37
CA PHE A 80 -13.36 12.30 -34.91
C PHE A 80 -13.31 13.82 -34.79
N LEU A 81 -14.43 14.51 -35.05
CA LEU A 81 -14.52 15.96 -34.86
C LEU A 81 -14.36 16.36 -33.39
N TYR A 82 -14.97 15.63 -32.45
CA TYR A 82 -14.79 15.89 -31.03
C TYR A 82 -13.35 15.65 -30.56
N ASP A 83 -12.65 14.63 -31.07
CA ASP A 83 -11.22 14.42 -30.80
C ASP A 83 -10.37 15.63 -31.26
N LYS A 84 -10.60 16.12 -32.49
CA LYS A 84 -9.86 17.28 -33.02
C LYS A 84 -10.25 18.61 -32.38
N TYR A 85 -11.46 18.72 -31.85
CA TYR A 85 -11.94 19.89 -31.14
C TYR A 85 -11.59 19.87 -29.64
N GLU A 86 -10.90 18.82 -29.18
CA GLU A 86 -10.51 18.62 -27.78
C GLU A 86 -11.71 18.50 -26.81
N GLU A 87 -12.91 18.23 -27.34
CA GLU A 87 -14.11 17.93 -26.56
C GLU A 87 -14.20 16.43 -26.26
N TYR A 88 -13.20 15.92 -25.53
CA TYR A 88 -13.07 14.49 -25.23
C TYR A 88 -14.25 13.95 -24.42
N ASP A 89 -14.85 14.75 -23.55
CA ASP A 89 -16.02 14.37 -22.74
C ASP A 89 -17.21 13.96 -23.63
N ASN A 90 -17.48 14.75 -24.66
CA ASN A 90 -18.55 14.50 -25.62
C ASN A 90 -18.21 13.33 -26.55
N ALA A 91 -16.94 13.20 -26.95
CA ALA A 91 -16.45 12.06 -27.73
C ALA A 91 -16.71 10.73 -27.01
N VAL A 92 -16.34 10.64 -25.73
CA VAL A 92 -16.54 9.43 -24.92
C VAL A 92 -18.02 9.11 -24.75
N SER A 93 -18.84 10.12 -24.43
CA SER A 93 -20.29 9.93 -24.29
C SER A 93 -20.93 9.41 -25.59
N ALA A 94 -20.53 9.96 -26.74
CA ALA A 94 -21.01 9.50 -28.04
C ALA A 94 -20.56 8.06 -28.35
N MET A 95 -19.31 7.70 -28.05
CA MET A 95 -18.81 6.32 -28.19
C MET A 95 -19.56 5.32 -27.30
N MET A 96 -19.97 5.74 -26.10
CA MET A 96 -20.71 4.90 -25.15
C MET A 96 -22.16 4.67 -25.58
N ASN A 97 -22.82 5.71 -26.09
CA ASN A 97 -24.21 5.59 -26.57
C ASN A 97 -24.31 4.88 -27.92
N HIS A 98 -23.24 4.93 -28.73
CA HIS A 98 -23.20 4.31 -30.06
C HIS A 98 -21.97 3.38 -30.24
N PRO A 99 -21.95 2.22 -29.56
CA PRO A 99 -20.79 1.31 -29.56
C PRO A 99 -20.46 0.70 -30.92
N THR A 100 -21.45 0.44 -31.77
CA THR A 100 -21.26 -0.32 -33.01
C THR A 100 -20.51 0.45 -34.09
N GLU A 101 -20.64 1.78 -34.11
CA GLU A 101 -20.14 2.63 -35.20
C GLU A 101 -18.91 3.45 -34.80
N ALA A 102 -18.88 3.95 -33.56
CA ALA A 102 -17.86 4.90 -33.12
C ALA A 102 -16.77 4.28 -32.24
N TRP A 103 -17.05 3.15 -31.58
CA TRP A 103 -16.10 2.57 -30.63
C TRP A 103 -14.94 1.87 -31.33
N ARG A 104 -13.72 2.26 -30.95
CA ARG A 104 -12.48 1.53 -31.29
C ARG A 104 -11.62 1.45 -30.04
N GLU A 105 -11.10 0.27 -29.76
CA GLU A 105 -10.44 -0.02 -28.49
C GLU A 105 -9.27 0.92 -28.17
N GLY A 106 -8.28 1.02 -29.08
CA GLY A 106 -7.12 1.90 -28.87
C GLY A 106 -7.52 3.38 -28.81
N HIS A 107 -8.43 3.81 -29.68
CA HIS A 107 -8.89 5.20 -29.73
C HIS A 107 -9.61 5.61 -28.44
N PHE A 108 -10.44 4.73 -27.88
CA PHE A 108 -11.11 4.98 -26.60
C PHE A 108 -10.10 5.08 -25.45
N LYS A 109 -9.10 4.19 -25.41
CA LYS A 109 -8.00 4.20 -24.42
C LYS A 109 -7.24 5.54 -24.44
N ASP A 110 -6.98 6.09 -25.62
CA ASP A 110 -6.27 7.37 -25.72
C ASP A 110 -7.13 8.56 -25.30
N ILE A 111 -8.39 8.60 -25.73
CA ILE A 111 -9.31 9.71 -25.41
C ILE A 111 -9.62 9.77 -23.92
N ILE A 112 -9.89 8.64 -23.27
CA ILE A 112 -10.34 8.62 -21.88
C ILE A 112 -9.28 9.19 -20.91
N THR A 113 -7.99 9.10 -21.24
CA THR A 113 -6.91 9.68 -20.41
C THR A 113 -6.96 11.21 -20.35
N LYS A 114 -7.44 11.84 -21.43
CA LYS A 114 -7.48 13.31 -21.60
C LYS A 114 -8.73 13.95 -21.01
N VAL A 115 -9.77 13.17 -20.75
CA VAL A 115 -11.01 13.61 -20.12
C VAL A 115 -10.72 14.20 -18.72
N ALA A 116 -11.38 15.30 -18.40
CA ALA A 116 -11.28 15.95 -17.09
C ALA A 116 -12.33 15.44 -16.11
N ASN A 117 -13.51 15.06 -16.62
CA ASN A 117 -14.63 14.62 -15.80
C ASN A 117 -14.48 13.16 -15.35
N ILE A 118 -14.23 12.96 -14.05
CA ILE A 118 -14.06 11.64 -13.43
C ILE A 118 -15.35 10.81 -13.46
N GLU A 119 -16.54 11.43 -13.53
CA GLU A 119 -17.80 10.67 -13.61
C GLU A 119 -17.90 9.85 -14.90
N LEU A 120 -17.32 10.35 -16.00
CA LEU A 120 -17.26 9.61 -17.26
C LEU A 120 -16.43 8.34 -17.14
N TYR A 121 -15.44 8.29 -16.24
CA TYR A 121 -14.65 7.07 -16.01
C TYR A 121 -15.51 5.96 -15.43
N TYR A 122 -16.34 6.26 -14.43
CA TYR A 122 -17.23 5.25 -13.83
C TYR A 122 -18.32 4.80 -14.81
N LYS A 123 -18.87 5.72 -15.62
CA LYS A 123 -19.80 5.37 -16.69
C LYS A 123 -19.13 4.49 -17.74
N ALA A 124 -17.91 4.81 -18.15
CA ALA A 124 -17.13 4.00 -19.08
C ALA A 124 -16.85 2.61 -18.50
N ILE A 125 -16.46 2.51 -17.23
CA ILE A 125 -16.26 1.22 -16.53
C ILE A 125 -17.53 0.38 -16.57
N GLN A 126 -18.69 0.98 -16.29
CA GLN A 126 -19.98 0.28 -16.40
C GLN A 126 -20.23 -0.23 -17.82
N PHE A 127 -20.00 0.61 -18.83
CA PHE A 127 -20.13 0.20 -20.24
C PHE A 127 -19.20 -0.97 -20.61
N TYR A 128 -17.93 -0.91 -20.21
CA TYR A 128 -16.99 -2.02 -20.45
C TYR A 128 -17.38 -3.29 -19.68
N LEU A 129 -17.91 -3.14 -18.47
CA LEU A 129 -18.39 -4.27 -17.66
C LEU A 129 -19.60 -4.96 -18.32
N ASP A 130 -20.55 -4.19 -18.84
CA ASP A 130 -21.78 -4.70 -19.43
C ASP A 130 -21.55 -5.34 -20.82
N TYR A 131 -20.69 -4.74 -21.66
CA TYR A 131 -20.53 -5.16 -23.05
C TYR A 131 -19.25 -5.95 -23.34
N LYS A 132 -18.14 -5.70 -22.63
CA LYS A 132 -16.81 -6.28 -22.94
C LYS A 132 -15.95 -6.52 -21.68
N PRO A 133 -16.32 -7.50 -20.84
CA PRO A 133 -15.67 -7.73 -19.54
C PRO A 133 -14.17 -8.06 -19.66
N LEU A 134 -13.72 -8.77 -20.70
CA LEU A 134 -12.31 -9.16 -20.86
C LEU A 134 -11.36 -7.96 -21.04
N LEU A 135 -11.82 -6.89 -21.67
CA LEU A 135 -11.00 -5.70 -21.97
C LEU A 135 -11.02 -4.66 -20.83
N LEU A 136 -11.79 -4.92 -19.77
CA LEU A 136 -11.94 -4.01 -18.65
C LEU A 136 -10.61 -3.78 -17.91
N ASN A 137 -9.81 -4.84 -17.73
CA ASN A 137 -8.54 -4.76 -17.00
C ASN A 137 -7.57 -3.74 -17.64
N ASP A 138 -7.46 -3.75 -18.96
CA ASP A 138 -6.58 -2.83 -19.67
C ASP A 138 -7.02 -1.37 -19.50
N ILE A 139 -8.32 -1.11 -19.56
CA ILE A 139 -8.86 0.23 -19.34
C ILE A 139 -8.60 0.69 -17.90
N LEU A 140 -8.79 -0.19 -16.92
CA LEU A 140 -8.54 0.12 -15.52
C LEU A 140 -7.06 0.44 -15.26
N LEU A 141 -6.13 -0.23 -15.94
CA LEU A 141 -4.69 0.07 -15.87
C LEU A 141 -4.38 1.48 -16.39
N VAL A 142 -4.96 1.86 -17.53
CA VAL A 142 -4.77 3.20 -18.11
C VAL A 142 -5.37 4.28 -17.21
N LEU A 143 -6.50 3.99 -16.55
CA LEU A 143 -7.19 4.91 -15.64
C LEU A 143 -6.59 4.95 -14.23
N ALA A 144 -5.69 4.02 -13.88
CA ALA A 144 -5.19 3.86 -12.51
C ALA A 144 -4.64 5.16 -11.88
N PRO A 145 -3.84 6.00 -12.56
CA PRO A 145 -3.24 7.18 -11.91
C PRO A 145 -4.23 8.28 -11.51
N ARG A 146 -5.42 8.34 -12.11
CA ARG A 146 -6.39 9.44 -11.91
C ARG A 146 -7.70 8.99 -11.26
N MET A 147 -7.89 7.69 -11.07
CA MET A 147 -9.13 7.13 -10.54
C MET A 147 -9.09 7.00 -9.01
N ASP A 148 -10.23 7.21 -8.36
CA ASP A 148 -10.40 6.87 -6.95
C ASP A 148 -10.67 5.36 -6.79
N HIS A 149 -9.64 4.66 -6.32
CA HIS A 149 -9.68 3.21 -6.14
C HIS A 149 -10.68 2.75 -5.09
N THR A 150 -10.94 3.54 -4.04
CA THR A 150 -11.90 3.20 -2.99
C THR A 150 -13.31 3.15 -3.57
N ARG A 151 -13.66 4.15 -4.38
CA ARG A 151 -14.95 4.19 -5.08
C ARG A 151 -15.06 3.08 -6.12
N ALA A 152 -14.01 2.80 -6.87
CA ALA A 152 -13.99 1.72 -7.86
C ALA A 152 -14.22 0.34 -7.20
N VAL A 153 -13.52 0.03 -6.11
CA VAL A 153 -13.69 -1.23 -5.37
C VAL A 153 -15.11 -1.36 -4.81
N ASN A 154 -15.67 -0.28 -4.23
CA ASN A 154 -17.05 -0.29 -3.75
C ASN A 154 -18.07 -0.53 -4.88
N PHE A 155 -17.80 -0.02 -6.08
CA PHE A 155 -18.61 -0.30 -7.26
C PHE A 155 -18.52 -1.78 -7.64
N PHE A 156 -17.32 -2.33 -7.80
CA PHE A 156 -17.14 -3.75 -8.15
C PHE A 156 -17.66 -4.71 -7.08
N SER A 157 -17.59 -4.34 -5.80
CA SER A 157 -18.15 -5.10 -4.69
C SER A 157 -19.68 -5.19 -4.77
N LYS A 158 -20.36 -4.10 -5.13
CA LYS A 158 -21.83 -4.13 -5.34
C LYS A 158 -22.24 -4.97 -6.54
N VAL A 159 -21.41 -5.01 -7.58
CA VAL A 159 -21.71 -5.71 -8.83
C VAL A 159 -21.25 -7.18 -8.79
N ASN A 160 -20.57 -7.63 -7.72
CA ASN A 160 -20.05 -9.00 -7.56
C ASN A 160 -19.14 -9.48 -8.72
N HIS A 161 -18.49 -8.57 -9.45
CA HIS A 161 -17.53 -8.89 -10.52
C HIS A 161 -16.08 -8.63 -10.10
N LEU A 162 -15.81 -8.72 -8.80
CA LEU A 162 -14.49 -8.49 -8.20
C LEU A 162 -13.41 -9.45 -8.74
N GLN A 163 -13.77 -10.69 -9.08
CA GLN A 163 -12.83 -11.68 -9.64
C GLN A 163 -12.23 -11.22 -10.99
N LEU A 164 -13.02 -10.53 -11.82
CA LEU A 164 -12.59 -10.07 -13.14
C LEU A 164 -11.47 -9.03 -13.05
N VAL A 165 -11.47 -8.22 -11.99
CA VAL A 165 -10.51 -7.14 -11.77
C VAL A 165 -9.27 -7.56 -10.98
N LYS A 166 -9.03 -8.87 -10.79
CA LYS A 166 -7.85 -9.38 -10.06
C LYS A 166 -6.50 -8.86 -10.60
N PRO A 167 -6.23 -8.87 -11.93
CA PRO A 167 -4.97 -8.33 -12.48
C PRO A 167 -4.82 -6.84 -12.16
N TYR A 168 -5.92 -6.09 -12.25
CA TYR A 168 -5.97 -4.69 -11.87
C TYR A 168 -5.64 -4.50 -10.39
N LEU A 169 -6.31 -5.21 -9.47
CA LEU A 169 -6.07 -5.09 -8.03
C LEU A 169 -4.62 -5.38 -7.65
N ARG A 170 -3.97 -6.39 -8.27
CA ARG A 170 -2.54 -6.69 -8.04
C ARG A 170 -1.62 -5.54 -8.48
N SER A 171 -1.92 -4.88 -9.59
CA SER A 171 -1.11 -3.73 -10.05
C SER A 171 -1.26 -2.51 -9.15
N VAL A 172 -2.47 -2.27 -8.64
CA VAL A 172 -2.81 -1.10 -7.82
C VAL A 172 -2.50 -1.33 -6.34
N GLN A 173 -2.17 -2.57 -5.96
CA GLN A 173 -1.81 -2.93 -4.59
C GLN A 173 -0.63 -2.12 -4.05
N SER A 174 0.28 -1.67 -4.93
CA SER A 174 1.39 -0.76 -4.61
C SER A 174 0.99 0.53 -3.89
N LEU A 175 -0.25 1.01 -4.07
CA LEU A 175 -0.77 2.22 -3.42
C LEU A 175 -1.21 1.99 -1.95
N ASN A 176 -1.16 0.75 -1.47
CA ASN A 176 -1.51 0.35 -0.09
C ASN A 176 -2.86 0.94 0.39
N ASN A 177 -3.90 0.84 -0.44
CA ASN A 177 -5.24 1.32 -0.08
C ASN A 177 -6.03 0.20 0.65
N LYS A 178 -6.61 0.55 1.80
CA LYS A 178 -7.44 -0.34 2.62
C LYS A 178 -8.53 -1.08 1.84
N ALA A 179 -9.31 -0.36 1.02
CA ALA A 179 -10.41 -0.99 0.28
C ALA A 179 -9.91 -2.05 -0.72
N ILE A 180 -8.78 -1.77 -1.38
CA ILE A 180 -8.15 -2.70 -2.33
C ILE A 180 -7.61 -3.92 -1.60
N ASN A 181 -6.88 -3.73 -0.50
CA ASN A 181 -6.29 -4.82 0.27
C ASN A 181 -7.38 -5.73 0.85
N GLU A 182 -8.45 -5.16 1.42
CA GLU A 182 -9.58 -5.93 1.94
C GLU A 182 -10.31 -6.71 0.83
N ALA A 183 -10.59 -6.06 -0.29
CA ALA A 183 -11.25 -6.72 -1.42
C ALA A 183 -10.38 -7.81 -2.04
N LEU A 184 -9.08 -7.57 -2.20
CA LEU A 184 -8.13 -8.54 -2.72
C LEU A 184 -7.96 -9.73 -1.76
N ASN A 185 -7.83 -9.48 -0.46
CA ASN A 185 -7.73 -10.54 0.53
C ASN A 185 -9.02 -11.37 0.58
N ASN A 186 -10.19 -10.76 0.46
CA ASN A 186 -11.45 -11.49 0.35
C ASN A 186 -11.52 -12.38 -0.90
N LEU A 187 -11.06 -11.86 -2.04
CA LEU A 187 -10.99 -12.64 -3.28
C LEU A 187 -10.02 -13.83 -3.17
N LEU A 188 -8.84 -13.61 -2.62
CA LEU A 188 -7.84 -14.67 -2.46
C LEU A 188 -8.30 -15.74 -1.46
N ILE A 189 -9.14 -15.38 -0.48
CA ILE A 189 -9.80 -16.35 0.41
C ILE A 189 -10.80 -17.20 -0.37
N GLU A 190 -11.63 -16.60 -1.23
CA GLU A 190 -12.60 -17.33 -2.05
C GLU A 190 -11.92 -18.26 -3.09
N GLU A 191 -10.78 -17.85 -3.61
CA GLU A 191 -9.98 -18.64 -4.57
C GLU A 191 -9.04 -19.67 -3.89
N GLU A 192 -9.04 -19.71 -2.56
CA GLU A 192 -8.18 -20.58 -1.74
C GLU A 192 -6.66 -20.39 -1.94
N ASP A 193 -6.22 -19.22 -2.42
CA ASP A 193 -4.80 -18.89 -2.67
C ASP A 193 -4.09 -18.39 -1.40
N PHE A 194 -3.63 -19.34 -0.58
CA PHE A 194 -2.91 -19.06 0.67
C PHE A 194 -1.57 -18.35 0.48
N GLN A 195 -0.85 -18.62 -0.62
CA GLN A 195 0.43 -17.97 -0.90
C GLN A 195 0.22 -16.52 -1.28
N GLY A 196 -0.76 -16.26 -2.14
CA GLY A 196 -1.16 -14.91 -2.53
C GLY A 196 -1.56 -14.06 -1.33
N VAL A 197 -2.37 -14.61 -0.41
CA VAL A 197 -2.78 -13.91 0.83
C VAL A 197 -1.55 -13.56 1.68
N ARG A 198 -0.62 -14.50 1.87
CA ARG A 198 0.57 -14.25 2.69
C ARG A 198 1.47 -13.16 2.11
N THR A 199 1.80 -13.24 0.82
CA THR A 199 2.61 -12.21 0.15
C THR A 199 1.92 -10.86 0.15
N SER A 200 0.59 -10.83 -0.03
CA SER A 200 -0.24 -9.63 0.03
C SER A 200 -0.14 -8.95 1.41
N ILE A 201 -0.30 -9.72 2.48
CA ILE A 201 -0.25 -9.24 3.86
C ILE A 201 1.16 -8.80 4.27
N ASP A 202 2.19 -9.57 3.90
CA ASP A 202 3.57 -9.25 4.28
C ASP A 202 4.10 -7.98 3.59
N ALA A 203 3.60 -7.68 2.38
CA ALA A 203 4.01 -6.50 1.62
C ALA A 203 3.17 -5.25 1.94
N PHE A 204 1.90 -5.41 2.31
CA PHE A 204 0.95 -4.30 2.44
C PHE A 204 0.13 -4.41 3.74
N ASP A 205 0.35 -3.47 4.66
CA ASP A 205 -0.15 -3.50 6.04
C ASP A 205 -1.48 -2.73 6.26
N ASN A 206 -1.97 -1.98 5.26
CA ASN A 206 -3.18 -1.17 5.42
C ASN A 206 -4.44 -2.02 5.18
N PHE A 207 -4.87 -2.79 6.18
CA PHE A 207 -6.15 -3.51 6.18
C PHE A 207 -6.61 -3.83 7.62
N ASP A 208 -7.86 -4.25 7.80
CA ASP A 208 -8.35 -4.67 9.11
C ASP A 208 -7.88 -6.10 9.48
N ASN A 209 -6.76 -6.17 10.20
CA ASN A 209 -6.16 -7.42 10.68
C ASN A 209 -7.14 -8.28 11.50
N ILE A 210 -8.01 -7.66 12.31
CA ILE A 210 -8.87 -8.38 13.24
C ILE A 210 -10.05 -8.99 12.52
N VAL A 211 -10.71 -8.21 11.66
CA VAL A 211 -11.86 -8.71 10.88
C VAL A 211 -11.40 -9.81 9.92
N LEU A 212 -10.24 -9.63 9.28
CA LEU A 212 -9.68 -10.65 8.40
C LEU A 212 -9.34 -11.94 9.17
N ALA A 213 -8.68 -11.84 10.32
CA ALA A 213 -8.34 -12.99 11.14
C ALA A 213 -9.57 -13.75 11.65
N GLN A 214 -10.64 -13.05 12.05
CA GLN A 214 -11.90 -13.69 12.47
C GLN A 214 -12.59 -14.43 11.32
N LYS A 215 -12.49 -13.92 10.09
CA LYS A 215 -13.03 -14.59 8.90
C LYS A 215 -12.23 -15.85 8.57
N LEU A 216 -10.90 -15.76 8.64
CA LEU A 216 -9.99 -16.87 8.39
C LEU A 216 -10.08 -17.98 9.46
N GLU A 217 -10.36 -17.64 10.73
CA GLU A 217 -10.56 -18.64 11.81
C GLU A 217 -11.69 -19.64 11.48
N LYS A 218 -12.72 -19.20 10.75
CA LYS A 218 -13.88 -20.03 10.40
C LYS A 218 -13.65 -20.91 9.15
N HIS A 219 -12.51 -20.75 8.47
CA HIS A 219 -12.25 -21.47 7.23
C HIS A 219 -11.85 -22.93 7.48
N GLU A 220 -12.29 -23.84 6.62
CA GLU A 220 -12.06 -25.29 6.79
C GLU A 220 -10.57 -25.66 6.63
N LEU A 221 -9.87 -24.95 5.75
CA LEU A 221 -8.44 -25.15 5.49
C LEU A 221 -7.56 -24.70 6.65
N ILE A 222 -6.59 -25.55 7.02
CA ILE A 222 -5.64 -25.30 8.11
C ILE A 222 -4.69 -24.16 7.77
N GLU A 223 -4.30 -24.01 6.50
CA GLU A 223 -3.38 -22.95 6.06
C GLU A 223 -3.96 -21.54 6.26
N PHE A 224 -5.27 -21.36 6.05
CA PHE A 224 -5.92 -20.07 6.33
C PHE A 224 -6.01 -19.79 7.83
N ARG A 225 -6.26 -20.81 8.65
CA ARG A 225 -6.23 -20.66 10.12
C ARG A 225 -4.82 -20.38 10.64
N ARG A 226 -3.79 -20.96 10.02
CA ARG A 226 -2.39 -20.62 10.28
C ARG A 226 -2.08 -19.16 9.94
N ILE A 227 -2.55 -18.65 8.81
CA ILE A 227 -2.44 -17.23 8.45
C ILE A 227 -3.22 -16.36 9.46
N ALA A 228 -4.38 -16.79 9.94
CA ALA A 228 -5.13 -16.08 10.98
C ALA A 228 -4.33 -15.99 12.30
N ALA A 229 -3.65 -17.08 12.70
CA ALA A 229 -2.78 -17.08 13.87
C ALA A 229 -1.60 -16.12 13.70
N TYR A 230 -1.00 -16.07 12.50
CA TYR A 230 0.04 -15.10 12.13
C TYR A 230 -0.45 -13.65 12.18
N LEU A 231 -1.66 -13.37 11.69
CA LEU A 231 -2.28 -12.04 11.78
C LEU A 231 -2.55 -11.60 13.23
N TYR A 232 -3.05 -12.51 14.07
CA TYR A 232 -3.24 -12.23 15.50
C TYR A 232 -1.91 -11.97 16.22
N LYS A 233 -0.85 -12.70 15.84
CA LYS A 233 0.54 -12.43 16.29
C LYS A 233 0.97 -11.01 15.91
N GLY A 234 0.81 -10.63 14.64
CA GLY A 234 1.21 -9.29 14.15
C GLY A 234 0.53 -8.15 14.90
N ASN A 235 -0.69 -8.37 15.41
CA ASN A 235 -1.45 -7.40 16.19
C ASN A 235 -1.32 -7.57 17.73
N ASN A 236 -0.26 -8.25 18.22
CA ASN A 236 0.03 -8.49 19.64
C ASN A 236 -1.08 -9.24 20.43
N ARG A 237 -1.98 -9.97 19.76
CA ARG A 237 -3.04 -10.77 20.41
C ARG A 237 -2.60 -12.21 20.60
N TRP A 238 -1.60 -12.40 21.45
CA TRP A 238 -0.94 -13.67 21.70
C TRP A 238 -1.89 -14.77 22.23
N LYS A 239 -2.80 -14.43 23.17
CA LYS A 239 -3.76 -15.38 23.74
C LYS A 239 -4.67 -16.00 22.66
N GLN A 240 -5.15 -15.20 21.71
CA GLN A 240 -6.02 -15.68 20.61
C GLN A 240 -5.24 -16.50 19.57
N SER A 241 -4.03 -16.06 19.23
CA SER A 241 -3.14 -16.79 18.31
C SER A 241 -2.81 -18.19 18.83
N VAL A 242 -2.36 -18.29 20.09
CA VAL A 242 -2.01 -19.59 20.72
C VAL A 242 -3.25 -20.49 20.87
N GLN A 243 -4.41 -19.93 21.20
CA GLN A 243 -5.64 -20.70 21.32
C GLN A 243 -6.12 -21.27 19.97
N LEU A 244 -5.88 -20.55 18.87
CA LEU A 244 -6.14 -21.04 17.52
C LEU A 244 -5.17 -22.18 17.16
N CYS A 245 -3.87 -22.02 17.44
CA CYS A 245 -2.90 -23.08 17.23
C CYS A 245 -3.19 -24.34 18.08
N LYS A 246 -3.72 -24.17 19.31
CA LYS A 246 -4.21 -25.27 20.16
C LYS A 246 -5.36 -26.03 19.49
N LYS A 247 -6.32 -25.33 18.85
CA LYS A 247 -7.43 -25.96 18.10
C LYS A 247 -6.93 -26.74 16.88
N ASP A 248 -5.96 -26.17 16.16
CA ASP A 248 -5.46 -26.72 14.90
C ASP A 248 -4.36 -27.78 15.08
N ARG A 249 -3.94 -28.03 16.33
CA ARG A 249 -2.83 -28.95 16.69
C ARG A 249 -1.51 -28.58 16.01
N LEU A 250 -1.29 -27.30 15.74
CA LEU A 250 -0.08 -26.79 15.11
C LEU A 250 0.98 -26.50 16.19
N PHE A 251 1.64 -27.56 16.65
CA PHE A 251 2.48 -27.51 17.85
C PHE A 251 3.75 -26.67 17.68
N LYS A 252 4.37 -26.70 16.49
CA LYS A 252 5.62 -25.95 16.21
C LYS A 252 5.38 -24.44 16.24
N ASP A 253 4.39 -23.99 15.48
CA ASP A 253 4.03 -22.56 15.40
C ASP A 253 3.51 -22.04 16.74
N ALA A 254 2.75 -22.85 17.50
CA ALA A 254 2.33 -22.49 18.85
C ALA A 254 3.51 -22.20 19.78
N MET A 255 4.56 -23.02 19.72
CA MET A 255 5.77 -22.84 20.55
C MET A 255 6.57 -21.61 20.14
N GLU A 256 6.73 -21.37 18.83
CA GLU A 256 7.40 -20.17 18.32
C GLU A 256 6.62 -18.90 18.74
N TYR A 257 5.29 -18.89 18.61
CA TYR A 257 4.47 -17.75 18.99
C TYR A 257 4.43 -17.51 20.50
N ALA A 258 4.46 -18.58 21.30
CA ALA A 258 4.58 -18.47 22.75
C ALA A 258 5.92 -17.87 23.17
N ALA A 259 7.03 -18.32 22.57
CA ALA A 259 8.36 -17.78 22.86
C ALA A 259 8.49 -16.30 22.48
N GLU A 260 7.95 -15.91 21.32
CA GLU A 260 7.94 -14.52 20.86
C GLU A 260 7.03 -13.61 21.70
N SER A 261 5.96 -14.16 22.30
CA SER A 261 5.01 -13.39 23.10
C SER A 261 5.60 -12.79 24.38
N LYS A 262 6.72 -13.34 24.88
CA LYS A 262 7.37 -12.95 26.15
C LYS A 262 6.42 -12.91 27.36
N SER A 263 5.31 -13.66 27.33
CA SER A 263 4.34 -13.74 28.43
C SER A 263 4.39 -15.10 29.13
N SER A 264 4.84 -15.12 30.40
CA SER A 264 4.95 -16.34 31.23
C SER A 264 3.61 -17.06 31.31
N GLU A 265 2.51 -16.31 31.48
CA GLU A 265 1.14 -16.85 31.56
C GLU A 265 0.75 -17.67 30.31
N VAL A 266 1.11 -17.18 29.12
CA VAL A 266 0.73 -17.84 27.85
C VAL A 266 1.56 -19.10 27.65
N ALA A 267 2.83 -19.07 28.04
CA ALA A 267 3.72 -20.23 27.98
C ALA A 267 3.30 -21.32 28.98
N GLU A 268 2.95 -20.94 30.22
CA GLU A 268 2.43 -21.84 31.24
C GLU A 268 1.08 -22.47 30.85
N ASP A 269 0.14 -21.68 30.31
CA ASP A 269 -1.14 -22.20 29.80
C ASP A 269 -0.95 -23.12 28.58
N LEU A 270 0.06 -22.86 27.74
CA LEU A 270 0.42 -23.76 26.64
C LEU A 270 1.02 -25.07 27.16
N LEU A 271 1.91 -25.02 28.14
CA LEU A 271 2.49 -26.21 28.79
C LEU A 271 1.43 -27.05 29.46
N ALA A 272 0.56 -26.46 30.28
CA ALA A 272 -0.53 -27.17 30.96
C ALA A 272 -1.43 -27.93 29.97
N TRP A 273 -1.67 -27.33 28.80
CA TRP A 273 -2.42 -27.99 27.72
C TRP A 273 -1.65 -29.15 27.06
N PHE A 274 -0.33 -29.02 26.84
CA PHE A 274 0.50 -30.12 26.33
C PHE A 274 0.54 -31.32 27.28
N LEU A 275 0.61 -31.04 28.58
CA LEU A 275 0.57 -32.02 29.66
C LEU A 275 -0.79 -32.76 29.71
N ASP A 276 -1.91 -32.05 29.58
CA ASP A 276 -3.25 -32.65 29.52
C ASP A 276 -3.46 -33.51 28.25
N LYS A 277 -2.79 -33.15 27.14
CA LYS A 277 -2.79 -33.95 25.91
C LYS A 277 -1.84 -35.15 25.93
N GLY A 278 -0.96 -35.26 26.93
CA GLY A 278 -0.01 -36.37 27.06
C GLY A 278 1.08 -36.41 25.97
N ASN A 279 1.37 -35.27 25.32
CA ASN A 279 2.36 -35.21 24.24
C ASN A 279 3.72 -34.74 24.79
N HIS A 280 4.48 -35.69 25.36
CA HIS A 280 5.67 -35.39 26.17
C HIS A 280 6.86 -34.86 25.35
N ASP A 281 6.96 -35.21 24.07
CA ASP A 281 8.00 -34.70 23.17
C ASP A 281 7.81 -33.21 22.86
N CYS A 282 6.54 -32.77 22.73
CA CYS A 282 6.21 -31.36 22.53
C CYS A 282 6.47 -30.53 23.79
N PHE A 283 6.33 -31.13 24.97
CA PHE A 283 6.66 -30.47 26.23
C PHE A 283 8.16 -30.15 26.32
N ALA A 284 9.04 -31.12 26.00
CA ALA A 284 10.48 -30.90 25.96
C ALA A 284 10.91 -29.82 24.95
N ALA A 285 10.30 -29.81 23.76
CA ALA A 285 10.56 -28.78 22.75
C ALA A 285 10.09 -27.38 23.18
N CYS A 286 8.94 -27.29 23.87
CA CYS A 286 8.42 -26.03 24.40
C CYS A 286 9.32 -25.47 25.51
N LEU A 287 9.86 -26.33 26.38
CA LEU A 287 10.83 -25.93 27.42
C LEU A 287 12.11 -25.33 26.83
N PHE A 288 12.58 -25.89 25.70
CA PHE A 288 13.77 -25.37 25.02
C PHE A 288 13.49 -24.02 24.33
N GLN A 289 12.37 -23.90 23.63
CA GLN A 289 12.04 -22.67 22.88
C GLN A 289 11.66 -21.50 23.80
N CYS A 290 11.02 -21.78 24.94
CA CYS A 290 10.57 -20.76 25.90
C CYS A 290 11.55 -20.59 27.08
N TYR A 291 12.84 -20.85 26.88
CA TYR A 291 13.82 -20.99 27.96
C TYR A 291 13.88 -19.80 28.92
N ASP A 292 13.84 -18.58 28.38
CA ASP A 292 13.95 -17.33 29.15
C ASP A 292 12.69 -16.95 29.93
N LEU A 293 11.55 -17.53 29.56
CA LEU A 293 10.23 -17.05 29.97
C LEU A 293 9.61 -17.88 31.09
N LEU A 294 10.07 -19.12 31.24
CA LEU A 294 9.46 -20.08 32.14
C LEU A 294 10.12 -20.06 33.51
N HIS A 295 9.30 -20.10 34.56
CA HIS A 295 9.78 -20.20 35.93
C HIS A 295 10.15 -21.66 36.24
N PRO A 296 11.41 -21.94 36.67
CA PRO A 296 11.87 -23.30 36.97
C PRO A 296 11.00 -24.03 38.00
N ASP A 297 10.45 -23.30 38.97
CA ASP A 297 9.61 -23.82 40.04
C ASP A 297 8.31 -24.43 39.52
N VAL A 298 7.64 -23.73 38.59
CA VAL A 298 6.38 -24.16 37.97
C VAL A 298 6.60 -25.38 37.08
N ILE A 299 7.72 -25.42 36.34
CA ILE A 299 8.06 -26.57 35.51
C ILE A 299 8.34 -27.81 36.37
N LEU A 300 9.05 -27.64 37.50
CA LEU A 300 9.36 -28.74 38.41
C LEU A 300 8.07 -29.32 39.02
N GLU A 301 7.13 -28.46 39.42
CA GLU A 301 5.83 -28.88 39.95
C GLU A 301 5.04 -29.67 38.88
N LEU A 302 4.94 -29.14 37.67
CA LEU A 302 4.20 -29.77 36.57
C LEU A 302 4.85 -31.10 36.14
N ALA A 303 6.17 -31.14 36.05
CA ALA A 303 6.92 -32.34 35.68
C ALA A 303 6.80 -33.44 36.74
N TRP A 304 6.80 -33.08 38.02
CA TRP A 304 6.61 -34.00 39.13
C TRP A 304 5.18 -34.54 39.17
N ARG A 305 4.17 -33.68 39.02
CA ARG A 305 2.75 -34.06 39.05
C ARG A 305 2.37 -35.03 37.93
N HIS A 306 2.98 -34.89 36.76
CA HIS A 306 2.71 -35.73 35.59
C HIS A 306 3.73 -36.86 35.36
N ASN A 307 4.70 -37.03 36.28
CA ASN A 307 5.73 -38.07 36.21
C ASN A 307 6.59 -38.03 34.92
N ILE A 308 6.88 -36.84 34.41
CA ILE A 308 7.66 -36.59 33.17
C ILE A 308 9.01 -35.90 33.42
N ILE A 309 9.58 -36.12 34.61
CA ILE A 309 10.85 -35.49 35.03
C ILE A 309 11.96 -35.75 34.01
N ASP A 310 12.03 -36.95 33.43
CA ASP A 310 13.06 -37.34 32.47
C ASP A 310 13.12 -36.41 31.23
N PHE A 311 11.98 -35.88 30.79
CA PHE A 311 11.89 -34.94 29.67
C PHE A 311 12.22 -33.49 30.06
N ALA A 312 12.09 -33.13 31.34
CA ALA A 312 12.41 -31.81 31.87
C ALA A 312 13.88 -31.69 32.34
N MET A 313 14.55 -32.81 32.61
CA MET A 313 15.92 -32.81 33.15
C MET A 313 16.95 -32.01 32.32
N PRO A 314 16.98 -32.08 30.98
CA PRO A 314 17.93 -31.29 30.19
C PRO A 314 17.76 -29.77 30.38
N TYR A 315 16.51 -29.30 30.51
CA TYR A 315 16.21 -27.90 30.79
C TYR A 315 16.69 -27.50 32.20
N ILE A 316 16.35 -28.31 33.21
CA ILE A 316 16.71 -28.07 34.61
C ILE A 316 18.24 -28.03 34.79
N ILE A 317 18.97 -28.94 34.14
CA ILE A 317 20.44 -28.97 34.20
C ILE A 317 21.04 -27.67 33.64
N GLN A 318 20.52 -27.16 32.53
CA GLN A 318 21.01 -25.93 31.92
C GLN A 318 20.71 -24.70 32.79
N VAL A 319 19.50 -24.62 33.35
CA VAL A 319 19.10 -23.55 34.29
C VAL A 319 20.00 -23.57 35.52
N ILE A 320 20.21 -24.74 36.14
CA ILE A 320 21.07 -24.88 37.32
C ILE A 320 22.51 -24.47 36.98
N ARG A 321 23.04 -24.89 35.83
CA ARG A 321 24.39 -24.50 35.40
C ARG A 321 24.53 -23.00 35.21
N GLU A 322 23.55 -22.34 34.59
CA GLU A 322 23.57 -20.88 34.42
C GLU A 322 23.40 -20.14 35.73
N TYR A 323 22.53 -20.60 36.63
CA TYR A 323 22.38 -20.02 37.96
C TYR A 323 23.69 -20.11 38.73
N ILE A 324 24.33 -21.29 38.77
CA ILE A 324 25.64 -21.47 39.40
C ILE A 324 26.67 -20.53 38.77
N THR A 325 26.78 -20.50 37.44
CA THR A 325 27.75 -19.62 36.76
C THR A 325 27.48 -18.13 37.00
N LYS A 326 26.21 -17.71 37.10
CA LYS A 326 25.83 -16.33 37.43
C LYS A 326 26.16 -16.00 38.89
N VAL A 327 25.90 -16.93 39.80
CA VAL A 327 26.26 -16.80 41.23
C VAL A 327 27.77 -16.70 41.37
N ASP A 328 28.55 -17.59 40.75
CA ASP A 328 30.02 -17.54 40.75
C ASP A 328 30.55 -16.19 40.23
N LYS A 329 29.99 -15.68 39.12
CA LYS A 329 30.36 -14.36 38.58
C LYS A 329 29.98 -13.20 39.51
N LEU A 330 28.86 -13.30 40.22
CA LEU A 330 28.44 -12.29 41.18
C LEU A 330 29.33 -12.33 42.42
N GLU A 331 29.69 -13.51 42.92
CA GLU A 331 30.65 -13.69 44.00
C GLU A 331 32.02 -13.12 43.61
N GLU A 332 32.52 -13.39 42.39
CA GLU A 332 33.76 -12.78 41.89
C GLU A 332 33.67 -11.26 41.72
N ALA A 333 32.51 -10.72 41.36
CA ALA A 333 32.30 -9.28 41.22
C ALA A 333 32.18 -8.59 42.58
N GLU A 334 31.56 -9.25 43.56
CA GLU A 334 31.46 -8.77 44.94
C GLU A 334 32.81 -8.85 45.65
N ALA A 335 33.57 -9.93 45.46
CA ALA A 335 34.94 -10.06 45.93
C ALA A 335 35.84 -8.96 45.37
N ARG A 336 35.79 -8.69 44.06
CA ARG A 336 36.51 -7.56 43.44
C ARG A 336 36.07 -6.21 43.99
N ARG A 337 34.77 -5.99 44.20
CA ARG A 337 34.27 -4.77 44.84
C ARG A 337 34.74 -4.61 46.29
N LEU A 338 34.88 -5.72 47.01
CA LEU A 338 35.39 -5.72 48.38
C LEU A 338 36.90 -5.40 48.41
N GLU A 339 37.68 -5.95 47.47
CA GLU A 339 39.09 -5.64 47.27
C GLU A 339 39.29 -4.17 46.87
N GLU A 340 38.51 -3.64 45.92
CA GLU A 340 38.56 -2.23 45.52
C GLU A 340 38.18 -1.29 46.68
N ARG A 341 37.24 -1.69 47.54
CA ARG A 341 36.91 -0.94 48.77
C ARG A 341 38.02 -1.01 49.81
N ALA A 342 38.67 -2.17 49.97
CA ALA A 342 39.80 -2.32 50.87
C ALA A 342 41.02 -1.50 50.41
N GLU A 343 41.28 -1.42 49.10
CA GLU A 343 42.34 -0.57 48.53
C GLU A 343 42.03 0.93 48.66
N GLN A 344 40.75 1.32 48.63
CA GLN A 344 40.34 2.71 48.91
C GLN A 344 40.49 3.08 50.39
N ASP A 345 40.17 2.18 51.31
CA ASP A 345 40.39 2.37 52.77
C ASP A 345 41.87 2.34 53.15
N HIS A 346 42.73 1.66 52.37
CA HIS A 346 44.16 1.54 52.63
C HIS A 346 45.01 2.72 52.10
N LYS A 347 44.39 3.82 51.65
CA LYS A 347 45.09 5.11 51.44
C LYS A 347 45.15 5.88 52.77
N PRO A 348 46.30 5.92 53.47
CA PRO A 348 46.39 6.59 54.76
C PRO A 348 46.41 8.11 54.59
N MET A 349 45.53 8.75 55.36
CA MET A 349 45.59 10.15 55.74
C MET A 349 46.92 10.43 56.46
N MET A 350 47.71 11.38 55.93
CA MET A 350 48.93 12.03 56.47
C MET A 350 50.28 11.29 56.43
N MET A 351 51.26 11.96 55.78
CA MET A 351 52.62 12.13 56.29
C MET A 351 53.08 13.59 56.04
N PRO A 352 53.74 14.26 57.01
CA PRO A 352 54.06 15.69 56.97
C PRO A 352 55.42 15.97 56.31
N GLU A 353 55.50 17.00 55.46
CA GLU A 353 56.75 17.56 54.94
C GLU A 353 57.54 18.33 56.01
N PRO A 354 58.87 18.21 56.05
CA PRO A 354 59.74 19.29 56.49
C PRO A 354 60.45 19.95 55.30
N GLN A 355 60.36 21.28 55.24
CA GLN A 355 60.86 22.16 54.19
C GLN A 355 62.39 22.16 54.05
N LEU A 356 62.88 22.27 52.80
CA LEU A 356 64.21 22.77 52.45
C LEU A 356 64.07 23.88 51.39
N MET A 357 64.51 25.09 51.74
CA MET A 357 64.39 26.35 50.98
C MET A 357 65.65 26.66 50.14
N LEU A 358 65.47 27.60 49.19
CA LEU A 358 66.46 28.46 48.48
C LEU A 358 67.22 27.78 47.31
N THR A 359 67.37 28.35 46.10
CA THR A 359 67.59 29.75 45.70
C THR A 359 67.14 30.06 44.25
N ALA A 360 66.46 31.20 44.10
CA ALA A 360 66.53 32.23 43.04
C ALA A 360 67.06 31.89 41.62
N GLY A 361 66.23 32.20 40.61
CA GLY A 361 66.58 32.25 39.19
C GLY A 361 67.36 33.50 38.77
N PRO A 362 67.54 33.69 37.45
CA PRO A 362 67.26 35.00 36.86
C PRO A 362 66.62 34.90 35.46
N GLY A 363 65.84 35.93 35.11
CA GLY A 363 65.00 35.97 33.91
C GLY A 363 65.69 36.37 32.61
N MET A 364 64.84 36.43 31.55
CA MET A 364 64.91 37.25 30.33
C MET A 364 63.90 36.64 29.33
N MET A 365 62.69 37.17 29.20
CA MET A 365 62.22 38.20 28.24
C MET A 365 62.12 37.75 26.75
N ALA A 366 60.85 37.57 26.34
CA ALA A 366 60.17 38.05 25.10
C ALA A 366 60.51 37.43 23.72
N PRO A 367 59.68 37.63 22.66
CA PRO A 367 58.22 37.92 22.56
C PRO A 367 57.48 37.06 21.50
N GLY A 368 56.14 37.10 21.44
CA GLY A 368 55.42 36.75 20.21
C GLY A 368 53.95 36.33 20.30
N PHE A 369 53.05 37.32 20.23
CA PHE A 369 51.74 37.30 19.53
C PHE A 369 50.66 36.24 19.87
N SER A 370 49.65 36.75 20.60
CA SER A 370 48.17 36.60 20.38
C SER A 370 47.77 36.61 18.88
N PRO A 371 46.54 36.22 18.46
CA PRO A 371 45.23 36.51 19.09
C PRO A 371 44.17 35.40 18.92
N ALA A 372 42.91 35.44 19.34
CA ALA A 372 42.00 36.26 20.17
C ALA A 372 40.86 35.25 20.52
N TYR A 373 40.42 35.08 21.78
CA TYR A 373 39.35 35.82 22.49
C TYR A 373 38.01 35.99 21.75
N PRO A 374 36.85 36.09 22.45
CA PRO A 374 36.58 35.93 23.90
C PRO A 374 35.32 35.04 24.17
N ASN A 375 35.15 34.31 25.29
CA ASN A 375 34.87 34.73 26.68
C ASN A 375 33.75 35.81 26.74
N THR A 376 32.72 35.79 27.59
CA THR A 376 32.70 35.63 29.04
C THR A 376 31.25 35.71 29.53
N TYR A 377 30.91 34.83 30.47
CA TYR A 377 30.40 35.14 31.82
C TYR A 377 29.50 36.37 32.06
N THR A 378 28.44 36.20 32.86
CA THR A 378 28.41 36.63 34.28
C THR A 378 27.08 36.25 34.97
N THR A 379 27.24 35.73 36.20
CA THR A 379 26.30 35.57 37.33
C THR A 379 25.67 36.92 37.78
N PRO A 380 24.90 37.08 38.90
CA PRO A 380 24.15 36.17 39.79
C PRO A 380 22.69 36.66 40.08
N GLY A 381 21.83 35.85 40.73
CA GLY A 381 20.50 36.34 41.18
C GLY A 381 19.83 35.48 42.25
N MET A 382 19.60 36.08 43.42
CA MET A 382 18.94 35.57 44.63
C MET A 382 17.50 35.05 44.43
N PRO A 383 16.96 34.26 45.38
CA PRO A 383 15.63 33.65 45.30
C PRO A 383 14.54 34.60 45.85
N TYR A 384 13.38 34.68 45.18
CA TYR A 384 12.17 35.26 45.75
C TYR A 384 10.89 34.60 45.19
N GLN A 385 10.25 33.82 46.06
CA GLN A 385 8.83 33.81 46.45
C GLN A 385 7.71 34.19 45.43
N GLY A 386 6.68 33.32 45.37
CA GLY A 386 5.28 33.65 45.01
C GLY A 386 4.59 32.56 44.17
N TYR A 387 3.76 31.69 44.75
CA TYR A 387 2.27 31.75 44.64
C TYR A 387 1.79 32.19 43.24
N GLY A 388 1.10 31.39 42.43
CA GLY A 388 -0.11 30.63 42.75
C GLY A 388 -1.30 31.29 42.07
N MET A 389 -1.73 30.76 40.93
CA MET A 389 -3.13 30.54 40.50
C MET A 389 -3.15 29.77 39.19
#